data_AF-A0A9W8W675-F1
#
_entry.id   AF-A0A9W8W675-F1
#
_cell.length_a   1.000
_cell.length_b   1.000
_cell.length_c   1.000
_cell.angle_alpha   90.00
_cell.angle_beta   90.00
_cell.angle_gamma   90.00
#
_symmetry.space_group_name_H-M   'P 1'
#
loop_
_entity.id
_entity.type
_entity.pdbx_description
1 polymer ?
#
loop_
_entity_poly.entity_id
_entity_poly.type
_entity_poly.pdbx_seq_one_letter_code
_entity_poly.pdbx_strand_id
1 'polypeptide(L)'
;MPLRSLHPSSDDQGIRPILRRGFEALVNLEEVVSVRDDLYLDATLASNMEEHVWTTYWPKLRRISLYNPDVDEALWASMAQLRDLELVIFSRAGPSYYQTPEWNIKQHWFEYLPDNQRKSQRLSVVFLGCAGENPDLRMFAASWKRLDPKNRLKIRNFTVQAPLVEAYNGDAWTWPHPPADLCQHWMTEKALDGTLWDDVQNKHEVWLRDPGTLR
;
A
#
# COMPACT_ATOMS: atom_id res chain seq x y z
N MET A 1 5.92 -13.00 2.61
CA MET A 1 6.77 -13.39 3.76
C MET A 1 6.22 -12.68 4.99
N PRO A 2 5.91 -13.37 6.11
CA PRO A 2 5.34 -12.72 7.29
C PRO A 2 6.45 -12.03 8.10
N LEU A 3 6.92 -10.86 7.65
CA LEU A 3 8.07 -10.19 8.26
C LEU A 3 7.85 -9.79 9.72
N ARG A 4 6.59 -9.55 10.12
CA ARG A 4 6.20 -9.35 11.53
C ARG A 4 6.10 -10.62 12.38
N SER A 5 6.30 -11.81 11.82
CA SER A 5 6.29 -13.06 12.61
C SER A 5 7.43 -13.15 13.63
N LEU A 6 8.52 -12.40 13.41
CA LEU A 6 9.62 -12.25 14.34
C LEU A 6 9.77 -10.77 14.71
N HIS A 7 9.36 -10.38 15.91
CA HIS A 7 9.48 -8.99 16.38
C HIS A 7 10.94 -8.65 16.78
N PRO A 8 11.43 -7.41 16.64
CA PRO A 8 12.78 -7.01 17.05
C PRO A 8 13.15 -7.38 18.50
N SER A 9 12.20 -7.29 19.44
CA SER A 9 12.44 -7.68 20.84
C SER A 9 12.70 -9.18 21.05
N SER A 10 12.37 -10.00 20.05
CA SER A 10 12.42 -11.46 20.11
C SER A 10 13.47 -12.02 19.15
N ASP A 11 14.32 -11.17 18.56
CA ASP A 11 15.33 -11.57 17.58
C ASP A 11 16.64 -12.02 18.26
N ASP A 12 16.54 -13.03 19.13
CA ASP A 12 17.68 -13.57 19.88
C ASP A 12 18.80 -14.13 18.96
N GLN A 13 18.46 -14.45 17.71
CA GLN A 13 19.36 -15.02 16.72
C GLN A 13 19.92 -14.00 15.72
N GLY A 14 19.53 -12.72 15.82
CA GLY A 14 20.00 -11.67 14.90
C GLY A 14 19.57 -11.89 13.45
N ILE A 15 18.41 -12.51 13.22
CA ILE A 15 17.85 -12.79 11.90
C ILE A 15 17.38 -11.50 11.22
N ARG A 16 16.78 -10.56 11.95
CA ARG A 16 16.22 -9.32 11.38
C ARG A 16 17.30 -8.43 10.76
N PRO A 17 18.47 -8.16 11.40
CA PRO A 17 19.59 -7.48 10.75
C PRO A 17 20.08 -8.16 9.46
N ILE A 18 20.02 -9.50 9.38
CA ILE A 18 20.40 -10.23 8.18
C ILE A 18 19.36 -10.04 7.08
N LEU A 19 18.08 -10.19 7.41
CA LEU A 19 16.97 -9.96 6.48
C LEU A 19 17.00 -8.52 5.95
N ARG A 20 17.08 -7.53 6.84
CA ARG A 20 17.13 -6.12 6.48
C ARG A 20 18.26 -5.83 5.50
N ARG A 21 19.50 -6.26 5.79
CA ARG A 21 20.64 -6.11 4.87
C ARG A 21 20.40 -6.77 3.51
N GLY A 22 19.74 -7.92 3.50
CA GLY A 22 19.34 -8.58 2.26
C GLY A 22 18.40 -7.71 1.41
N PHE A 23 17.39 -7.10 2.03
CA PHE A 23 16.48 -6.18 1.33
C PHE A 23 17.16 -4.85 0.96
N GLU A 24 18.03 -4.29 1.80
CA GLU A 24 18.83 -3.09 1.47
C GLU A 24 19.71 -3.30 0.24
N ALA A 25 20.21 -4.52 0.02
CA ALA A 25 21.04 -4.86 -1.13
C ALA A 25 20.28 -4.92 -2.47
N LEU A 26 18.94 -4.86 -2.47
CA LEU A 26 18.10 -4.94 -3.69
C LEU A 26 18.03 -3.61 -4.45
N VAL A 27 19.18 -2.97 -4.70
CA VAL A 27 19.29 -1.61 -5.29
C VAL A 27 18.75 -1.49 -6.73
N ASN A 28 18.51 -2.62 -7.39
CA ASN A 28 17.93 -2.69 -8.73
C ASN A 28 16.45 -3.08 -8.74
N LEU A 29 15.80 -3.17 -7.57
CA LEU A 29 14.39 -3.55 -7.48
C LEU A 29 13.51 -2.46 -8.09
N GLU A 30 12.71 -2.83 -9.09
CA GLU A 30 11.76 -1.92 -9.75
C GLU A 30 10.32 -2.14 -9.28
N GLU A 31 9.99 -3.37 -8.86
CA GLU A 31 8.64 -3.74 -8.45
C GLU A 31 8.66 -4.66 -7.22
N VAL A 32 7.73 -4.43 -6.29
CA VAL A 32 7.58 -5.26 -5.09
C VAL A 32 6.14 -5.30 -4.61
N VAL A 33 5.70 -6.49 -4.19
CA VAL A 33 4.37 -6.72 -3.62
C VAL A 33 4.52 -7.39 -2.26
N SER A 34 4.06 -6.70 -1.21
CA SER A 34 3.90 -7.27 0.13
C SER A 34 2.42 -7.50 0.42
N VAL A 35 2.02 -8.76 0.46
CA VAL A 35 0.59 -9.14 0.53
C VAL A 35 0.04 -9.20 1.95
N ARG A 36 0.87 -9.55 2.95
CA ARG A 36 0.42 -9.82 4.32
C ARG A 36 1.01 -8.88 5.37
N ASP A 37 1.81 -7.92 4.92
CA ASP A 37 2.62 -7.07 5.78
C ASP A 37 2.87 -5.74 5.08
N ASP A 38 3.17 -4.70 5.86
CA ASP A 38 3.55 -3.37 5.38
C ASP A 38 5.04 -3.28 5.04
N LEU A 39 5.72 -4.44 4.94
CA LEU A 39 7.15 -4.57 4.71
C LEU A 39 7.99 -4.13 5.93
N TYR A 40 7.59 -4.60 7.11
CA TYR A 40 8.21 -4.26 8.40
C TYR A 40 9.58 -4.92 8.59
N LEU A 41 10.64 -4.17 8.30
CA LEU A 41 12.03 -4.63 8.26
C LEU A 41 12.93 -4.03 9.36
N ASP A 42 12.37 -3.34 10.35
CA ASP A 42 13.13 -2.75 11.45
C ASP A 42 13.93 -3.83 12.17
N ALA A 43 15.24 -3.66 12.34
CA ALA A 43 16.08 -4.61 13.06
C ALA A 43 16.14 -4.29 14.56
N THR A 44 15.69 -3.10 14.97
CA THR A 44 15.80 -2.58 16.33
C THR A 44 14.45 -2.15 16.88
N LEU A 45 14.37 -1.96 18.20
CA LEU A 45 13.17 -1.44 18.87
C LEU A 45 13.03 0.09 18.75
N ALA A 46 14.10 0.77 18.33
CA ALA A 46 14.08 2.22 18.13
C ALA A 46 13.54 2.50 16.72
N SER A 47 12.23 2.38 16.54
CA SER A 47 11.53 2.56 15.26
C SER A 47 11.76 3.94 14.63
N ASN A 48 12.21 4.93 15.40
CA ASN A 48 12.57 6.26 14.90
C ASN A 48 14.01 6.38 14.36
N MET A 49 14.80 5.32 14.45
CA MET A 49 16.21 5.31 14.02
C MET A 49 16.41 4.63 12.66
N GLU A 50 15.48 3.80 12.22
CA GLU A 50 15.60 3.04 10.98
C GLU A 50 14.62 3.55 9.92
N GLU A 51 15.16 4.01 8.81
CA GLU A 51 14.35 4.43 7.65
C GLU A 51 13.66 3.23 6.98
N HIS A 52 12.56 3.47 6.28
CA HIS A 52 11.94 2.45 5.45
C HIS A 52 12.88 2.01 4.34
N VAL A 53 13.14 0.69 4.25
CA VAL A 53 14.14 0.16 3.29
C VAL A 53 13.82 0.58 1.85
N TRP A 54 12.54 0.55 1.49
CA TRP A 54 12.08 0.78 0.12
C TRP A 54 12.14 2.25 -0.32
N THR A 55 12.16 3.21 0.62
CA THR A 55 12.30 4.63 0.29
C THR A 55 13.75 5.06 0.16
N THR A 56 14.65 4.39 0.88
CA THR A 56 16.06 4.78 0.95
C THR A 56 16.95 3.96 0.02
N TYR A 57 16.75 2.65 -0.06
CA TYR A 57 17.72 1.73 -0.68
C TYR A 57 17.30 1.23 -2.06
N TRP A 58 16.07 1.50 -2.51
CA TRP A 58 15.55 1.05 -3.82
C TRP A 58 15.35 2.22 -4.77
N PRO A 59 16.43 2.84 -5.29
CA PRO A 59 16.35 4.06 -6.09
C PRO A 59 15.63 3.88 -7.42
N LYS A 60 15.50 2.63 -7.92
CA LYS A 60 14.80 2.28 -9.16
C LYS A 60 13.36 1.83 -8.94
N LEU A 61 12.84 1.93 -7.72
CA LEU A 61 11.50 1.46 -7.41
C LEU A 61 10.45 2.27 -8.17
N ARG A 62 9.66 1.56 -8.98
CA ARG A 62 8.59 2.10 -9.81
C ARG A 62 7.22 1.75 -9.26
N ARG A 63 7.05 0.51 -8.79
CA ARG A 63 5.76 -0.01 -8.33
C ARG A 63 5.89 -0.72 -6.99
N ILE A 64 5.06 -0.32 -6.04
CA ILE A 64 5.03 -0.97 -4.73
C ILE A 64 3.60 -1.25 -4.30
N SER A 65 3.40 -2.41 -3.69
CA SER A 65 2.19 -2.71 -2.96
C SER A 65 2.51 -3.09 -1.52
N LEU A 66 1.83 -2.43 -0.58
CA LEU A 66 1.94 -2.68 0.86
C LEU A 66 0.58 -3.08 1.42
N TYR A 67 0.58 -4.02 2.35
CA TYR A 67 -0.61 -4.44 3.06
C TYR A 67 -0.66 -3.81 4.45
N ASN A 68 -1.78 -3.17 4.76
CA ASN A 68 -2.04 -2.48 6.02
C ASN A 68 -0.93 -1.51 6.46
N PRO A 69 -0.41 -0.63 5.56
CA PRO A 69 0.55 0.38 5.97
C PRO A 69 -0.13 1.44 6.84
N ASP A 70 0.62 1.93 7.83
CA ASP A 70 0.26 3.16 8.54
C ASP A 70 0.50 4.36 7.61
N VAL A 71 -0.57 5.10 7.32
CA VAL A 71 -0.51 6.26 6.43
C VAL A 71 -0.37 7.53 7.26
N ASP A 72 0.81 8.14 7.20
CA ASP A 72 1.13 9.38 7.89
C ASP A 72 1.92 10.36 7.01
N GLU A 73 2.27 11.51 7.59
CA GLU A 73 3.05 12.56 6.92
C GLU A 73 4.46 12.07 6.50
N ALA A 74 5.11 11.25 7.32
CA ALA A 74 6.46 10.75 7.08
C ALA A 74 6.50 9.80 5.87
N LEU A 75 5.49 8.96 5.71
CA LEU A 75 5.30 8.11 4.53
C LEU A 75 5.23 8.97 3.26
N TRP A 76 4.39 10.01 3.26
CA TRP A 76 4.24 10.89 2.10
C TRP A 76 5.53 11.64 1.76
N ALA A 77 6.23 12.14 2.78
CA ALA A 77 7.52 12.80 2.62
C ALA A 77 8.56 11.88 1.96
N SER A 78 8.61 10.62 2.42
CA SER A 78 9.56 9.62 1.92
C SER A 78 9.23 9.20 0.49
N MET A 79 7.95 8.99 0.16
CA MET A 79 7.51 8.68 -1.20
C MET A 79 7.83 9.81 -2.19
N ALA A 80 7.73 11.08 -1.76
CA ALA A 80 8.02 12.23 -2.62
C ALA A 80 9.49 12.30 -3.08
N GLN A 81 10.40 11.59 -2.39
CA GLN A 81 11.81 11.52 -2.79
C GLN A 81 12.08 10.45 -3.87
N LEU A 82 11.17 9.50 -4.07
CA LEU A 82 11.31 8.42 -5.05
C LEU A 82 10.93 8.89 -6.46
N ARG A 83 11.94 9.22 -7.26
CA ARG A 83 11.77 9.88 -8.56
C ARG A 83 11.04 9.05 -9.61
N ASP A 84 11.29 7.74 -9.60
CA ASP A 84 10.78 6.80 -10.60
C ASP A 84 9.48 6.11 -10.15
N LEU A 85 8.99 6.39 -8.94
CA LEU A 85 7.78 5.81 -8.39
C LEU A 85 6.55 6.28 -9.16
N GLU A 86 5.86 5.34 -9.81
CA GLU A 86 4.72 5.61 -10.68
C GLU A 86 3.39 5.06 -10.14
N LEU A 87 3.44 3.99 -9.34
CA LEU A 87 2.24 3.32 -8.81
C LEU A 87 2.48 2.76 -7.41
N VAL A 88 1.58 3.12 -6.50
CA VAL A 88 1.52 2.57 -5.15
C VAL A 88 0.13 1.98 -4.90
N ILE A 89 0.08 0.77 -4.38
CA ILE A 89 -1.15 0.10 -3.95
C ILE A 89 -1.09 -0.11 -2.44
N PHE A 90 -2.00 0.52 -1.70
CA PHE A 90 -2.16 0.26 -0.28
C PHE A 90 -3.41 -0.57 -0.05
N SER A 91 -3.22 -1.84 0.29
CA SER A 91 -4.31 -2.74 0.63
C SER A 91 -4.68 -2.56 2.09
N ARG A 92 -5.94 -2.21 2.38
CA ARG A 92 -6.45 -1.95 3.74
C ARG A 92 -5.60 -0.92 4.49
N ALA A 93 -5.20 0.15 3.80
CA ALA A 93 -4.50 1.27 4.41
C ALA A 93 -5.35 1.87 5.54
N GLY A 94 -4.74 2.12 6.70
CA GLY A 94 -5.41 2.71 7.84
C GLY A 94 -4.81 4.06 8.23
N PRO A 95 -5.55 4.87 8.99
CA PRO A 95 -5.13 5.28 10.31
C PRO A 95 -5.74 4.35 11.37
N SER A 96 -5.20 4.35 12.58
CA SER A 96 -5.89 3.76 13.73
C SER A 96 -7.17 4.51 14.15
N TYR A 97 -7.43 5.75 13.68
CA TYR A 97 -8.66 6.52 13.96
C TYR A 97 -9.02 7.54 12.84
N TYR A 98 -10.32 7.79 12.62
CA TYR A 98 -11.00 8.52 11.51
C TYR A 98 -10.31 9.75 10.85
N GLN A 99 -10.31 9.79 9.50
CA GLN A 99 -10.23 10.97 8.59
C GLN A 99 -9.51 12.23 9.11
N THR A 100 -8.27 12.05 9.55
CA THR A 100 -7.42 13.10 10.10
C THR A 100 -6.68 13.89 8.98
N PRO A 101 -6.04 15.06 9.28
CA PRO A 101 -5.34 15.89 8.29
C PRO A 101 -4.27 15.18 7.44
N GLU A 102 -3.72 14.07 7.92
CA GLU A 102 -2.76 13.18 7.27
C GLU A 102 -3.32 12.57 5.98
N TRP A 103 -4.65 12.48 5.87
CA TRP A 103 -5.34 12.02 4.65
C TRP A 103 -5.49 13.10 3.57
N ASN A 104 -4.98 14.31 3.80
CA ASN A 104 -4.86 15.31 2.74
C ASN A 104 -3.63 15.03 1.84
N ILE A 105 -3.63 13.86 1.21
CA ILE A 105 -2.49 13.27 0.50
C ILE A 105 -1.86 14.23 -0.50
N LYS A 106 -2.67 14.94 -1.31
CA LYS A 106 -2.10 15.88 -2.30
C LYS A 106 -1.39 17.06 -1.62
N GLN A 107 -1.88 17.54 -0.48
CA GLN A 107 -1.21 18.62 0.24
C GLN A 107 0.20 18.17 0.67
N HIS A 108 0.27 17.08 1.44
CA HIS A 108 1.55 16.49 1.89
C HIS A 108 2.48 16.19 0.72
N TRP A 109 1.98 15.51 -0.31
CA TRP A 109 2.77 15.18 -1.50
C TRP A 109 3.42 16.41 -2.14
N PHE A 110 2.66 17.48 -2.42
CA PHE A 110 3.21 18.67 -3.08
C PHE A 110 4.05 19.55 -2.15
N GLU A 111 3.84 19.49 -0.84
CA GLU A 111 4.70 20.13 0.16
C GLU A 111 6.10 19.52 0.15
N TYR A 112 6.20 18.18 0.13
CA TYR A 112 7.47 17.45 0.15
C TYR A 112 8.14 17.25 -1.21
N LEU A 113 7.40 17.45 -2.31
CA LEU A 113 7.93 17.29 -3.66
C LEU A 113 9.02 18.34 -3.96
N PRO A 114 10.23 17.94 -4.38
CA PRO A 114 11.26 18.88 -4.77
C PRO A 114 10.80 19.82 -5.90
N ASP A 115 11.16 21.10 -5.82
CA ASP A 115 10.69 22.13 -6.78
C ASP A 115 10.95 21.80 -8.24
N ASN A 116 12.09 21.15 -8.53
CA ASN A 116 12.46 20.71 -9.87
C ASN A 116 11.62 19.52 -10.37
N GLN A 117 10.93 18.79 -9.50
CA GLN A 117 10.09 17.62 -9.82
C GLN A 117 8.60 17.94 -9.81
N ARG A 118 8.18 19.04 -9.16
CA ARG A 118 6.77 19.48 -9.06
C ARG A 118 6.03 19.54 -10.38
N LYS A 119 6.72 19.73 -11.51
CA LYS A 119 6.09 19.84 -12.83
C LYS A 119 6.04 18.53 -13.61
N SER A 120 6.95 17.61 -13.38
CA SER A 120 7.15 16.40 -14.19
C SER A 120 6.66 15.11 -13.53
N GLN A 121 6.73 15.00 -12.21
CA GLN A 121 6.44 13.75 -11.52
C GLN A 121 4.95 13.42 -11.55
N ARG A 122 4.64 12.15 -11.83
CA ARG A 122 3.29 11.60 -11.86
C ARG A 122 3.28 10.34 -11.02
N LEU A 123 2.30 10.23 -10.15
CA LEU A 123 2.13 9.08 -9.28
C LEU A 123 0.65 8.68 -9.26
N SER A 124 0.38 7.38 -9.23
CA SER A 124 -0.93 6.83 -8.95
C SER A 124 -0.91 6.11 -7.60
N VAL A 125 -1.81 6.50 -6.71
CA VAL A 125 -2.05 5.84 -5.42
C VAL A 125 -3.40 5.14 -5.49
N VAL A 126 -3.40 3.84 -5.18
CA VAL A 126 -4.60 3.01 -5.17
C VAL A 126 -4.83 2.50 -3.77
N PHE A 127 -5.97 2.86 -3.19
CA PHE A 127 -6.48 2.22 -1.99
C PHE A 127 -7.28 1.00 -2.40
N LEU A 128 -6.83 -0.17 -1.96
CA LEU A 128 -7.48 -1.44 -2.26
C LEU A 128 -8.12 -2.00 -1.00
N GLY A 129 -9.38 -2.38 -1.10
CA GLY A 129 -10.12 -2.97 0.02
C GLY A 129 -11.39 -3.65 -0.46
N CYS A 130 -12.04 -4.39 0.44
CA CYS A 130 -13.38 -4.88 0.14
C CYS A 130 -14.40 -3.74 0.14
N ALA A 131 -15.59 -4.02 -0.40
CA ALA A 131 -16.68 -3.04 -0.42
C ALA A 131 -16.94 -2.48 0.99
N GLY A 132 -16.90 -1.15 1.11
CA GLY A 132 -17.09 -0.44 2.38
C GLY A 132 -15.83 -0.20 3.22
N GLU A 133 -14.68 -0.81 2.88
CA GLU A 133 -13.43 -0.63 3.66
C GLU A 133 -12.56 0.54 3.17
N ASN A 134 -12.76 1.00 1.94
CA ASN A 134 -11.93 2.06 1.36
C ASN A 134 -12.18 3.43 2.03
N PRO A 135 -11.14 4.26 2.21
CA PRO A 135 -11.27 5.57 2.84
C PRO A 135 -12.15 6.52 2.00
N ASP A 136 -13.01 7.28 2.68
CA ASP A 136 -13.76 8.37 2.06
C ASP A 136 -12.96 9.68 2.12
N LEU A 137 -12.42 10.06 0.95
CA LEU A 137 -11.56 11.23 0.80
C LEU A 137 -12.27 12.42 0.11
N ARG A 138 -13.59 12.36 -0.03
CA ARG A 138 -14.37 13.37 -0.76
C ARG A 138 -14.26 14.76 -0.14
N MET A 139 -14.05 14.85 1.18
CA MET A 139 -13.87 16.13 1.87
C MET A 139 -12.69 16.95 1.34
N PHE A 140 -11.65 16.31 0.78
CA PHE A 140 -10.47 16.99 0.25
C PHE A 140 -10.62 17.44 -1.21
N ALA A 141 -11.68 17.04 -1.91
CA ALA A 141 -11.81 17.20 -3.37
C ALA A 141 -11.62 18.66 -3.85
N ALA A 142 -12.17 19.64 -3.11
CA ALA A 142 -12.03 21.06 -3.45
C ALA A 142 -10.58 21.54 -3.35
N SER A 143 -9.87 21.14 -2.28
CA SER A 143 -8.45 21.48 -2.08
C SER A 143 -7.55 20.82 -3.12
N TRP A 144 -7.82 19.56 -3.44
CA TRP A 144 -7.06 18.77 -4.41
C TRP A 144 -7.19 19.31 -5.83
N LYS A 145 -8.37 19.80 -6.21
CA LYS A 145 -8.57 20.45 -7.52
C LYS A 145 -7.72 21.72 -7.66
N ARG A 146 -7.51 22.46 -6.56
CA ARG A 146 -6.67 23.66 -6.53
C ARG A 146 -5.17 23.33 -6.53
N LEU A 147 -4.76 22.35 -5.74
CA LEU A 147 -3.35 21.95 -5.60
C LEU A 147 -2.81 21.21 -6.84
N ASP A 148 -3.65 20.38 -7.48
CA ASP A 148 -3.27 19.53 -8.60
C ASP A 148 -4.25 19.61 -9.77
N PRO A 149 -4.36 20.79 -10.43
CA PRO A 149 -5.30 21.00 -11.53
C PRO A 149 -5.02 20.11 -12.76
N LYS A 150 -3.80 19.57 -12.87
CA LYS A 150 -3.39 18.67 -13.96
C LYS A 150 -3.54 17.19 -13.61
N ASN A 151 -4.02 16.87 -12.41
CA ASN A 151 -4.19 15.52 -11.90
C ASN A 151 -2.95 14.64 -12.06
N ARG A 152 -1.79 15.16 -11.61
CA ARG A 152 -0.49 14.47 -11.64
C ARG A 152 -0.39 13.40 -10.56
N LEU A 153 -0.94 13.66 -9.37
CA LEU A 153 -1.11 12.66 -8.32
C LEU A 153 -2.54 12.10 -8.44
N LYS A 154 -2.68 10.91 -9.01
CA LYS A 154 -3.97 10.23 -9.12
C LYS A 154 -4.21 9.44 -7.85
N ILE A 155 -5.36 9.63 -7.22
CA ILE A 155 -5.77 8.86 -6.04
C ILE A 155 -7.09 8.20 -6.40
N ARG A 156 -7.20 6.89 -6.16
CA ARG A 156 -8.44 6.14 -6.43
C ARG A 156 -8.62 4.99 -5.47
N ASN A 157 -9.86 4.55 -5.38
CA ASN A 157 -10.23 3.31 -4.71
C ASN A 157 -10.35 2.19 -5.74
N PHE A 158 -9.95 0.98 -5.35
CA PHE A 158 -10.18 -0.26 -6.05
C PHE A 158 -10.94 -1.20 -5.11
N THR A 159 -12.08 -1.71 -5.56
CA THR A 159 -12.96 -2.52 -4.72
C THR A 159 -12.85 -4.00 -5.08
N VAL A 160 -12.45 -4.82 -4.12
CA VAL A 160 -12.55 -6.28 -4.21
C VAL A 160 -13.94 -6.71 -3.70
N GLN A 161 -14.81 -7.10 -4.62
CA GLN A 161 -16.15 -7.57 -4.28
C GLN A 161 -16.09 -9.03 -3.82
N ALA A 162 -16.88 -9.36 -2.80
CA ALA A 162 -16.97 -10.73 -2.29
C ALA A 162 -17.47 -11.70 -3.37
N PRO A 163 -17.19 -13.00 -3.24
CA PRO A 163 -17.70 -14.00 -4.18
C PRO A 163 -19.22 -13.98 -4.32
N LEU A 164 -19.72 -14.16 -5.54
CA LEU A 164 -21.16 -14.23 -5.86
C LEU A 164 -21.77 -15.60 -5.52
N VAL A 165 -21.61 -16.06 -4.28
CA VAL A 165 -22.20 -17.30 -3.76
C VAL A 165 -22.92 -17.02 -2.44
N GLU A 166 -23.95 -17.83 -2.12
CA GLU A 166 -24.83 -17.57 -0.97
C GLU A 166 -24.11 -17.43 0.36
N ALA A 167 -22.97 -18.09 0.52
CA ALA A 167 -22.14 -18.02 1.72
C ALA A 167 -21.59 -16.61 2.03
N TYR A 168 -21.52 -15.73 1.02
CA TYR A 168 -21.08 -14.34 1.17
C TYR A 168 -22.24 -13.33 1.15
N ASN A 169 -23.49 -13.81 1.26
CA ASN A 169 -24.62 -12.90 1.41
C ASN A 169 -24.67 -12.32 2.83
N GLY A 170 -24.99 -11.03 2.95
CA GLY A 170 -25.16 -10.36 4.23
C GLY A 170 -23.88 -9.72 4.76
N ASP A 171 -23.75 -9.65 6.08
CA ASP A 171 -22.67 -8.94 6.76
C ASP A 171 -21.33 -9.69 6.65
N ALA A 172 -20.25 -8.94 6.42
CA ALA A 172 -18.90 -9.47 6.27
C ALA A 172 -18.40 -10.28 7.48
N TRP A 173 -18.92 -10.03 8.68
CA TRP A 173 -18.60 -10.81 9.87
C TRP A 173 -19.14 -12.25 9.82
N THR A 174 -20.10 -12.54 8.94
CA THR A 174 -20.69 -13.87 8.76
C THR A 174 -20.09 -14.65 7.59
N TRP A 175 -19.21 -14.03 6.81
CA TRP A 175 -18.61 -14.66 5.65
C TRP A 175 -17.64 -15.78 6.06
N PRO A 176 -17.47 -16.83 5.22
CA PRO A 176 -16.50 -17.90 5.46
C PRO A 176 -15.06 -17.40 5.61
N HIS A 177 -14.72 -16.36 4.85
CA HIS A 177 -13.41 -15.70 4.90
C HIS A 177 -13.62 -14.20 5.09
N PRO A 178 -12.92 -13.58 6.06
CA PRO A 178 -13.02 -12.15 6.31
C PRO A 178 -12.50 -11.33 5.12
N PRO A 179 -12.92 -10.06 4.98
CA PRO A 179 -12.44 -9.13 3.95
C PRO A 179 -10.92 -9.07 3.80
N ALA A 180 -10.19 -9.16 4.92
CA ALA A 180 -8.74 -9.22 4.96
C ALA A 180 -8.17 -10.36 4.10
N ASP A 181 -8.72 -11.56 4.28
CA ASP A 181 -8.23 -12.77 3.61
C ASP A 181 -8.61 -12.76 2.13
N LEU A 182 -9.78 -12.26 1.79
CA LEU A 182 -10.21 -12.06 0.40
C LEU A 182 -9.30 -11.07 -0.35
N CYS A 183 -8.96 -9.93 0.27
CA CYS A 183 -8.02 -8.97 -0.29
C CYS A 183 -6.64 -9.60 -0.49
N GLN A 184 -6.12 -10.29 0.52
CA GLN A 184 -4.82 -10.97 0.44
C GLN A 184 -4.80 -12.05 -0.64
N HIS A 185 -5.89 -12.82 -0.77
CA HIS A 185 -6.04 -13.84 -1.80
C HIS A 185 -5.97 -13.22 -3.19
N TRP A 186 -6.77 -12.18 -3.45
CA TRP A 186 -6.77 -11.48 -4.73
C TRP A 186 -5.40 -10.90 -5.08
N MET A 187 -4.78 -10.20 -4.12
CA MET A 187 -3.44 -9.62 -4.30
C MET A 187 -2.40 -10.70 -4.62
N THR A 188 -2.47 -11.85 -3.96
CA THR A 188 -1.58 -12.99 -4.24
C THR A 188 -1.80 -13.51 -5.65
N GLU A 189 -3.05 -13.78 -6.04
CA GLU A 189 -3.39 -14.28 -7.37
C GLU A 189 -2.86 -13.33 -8.45
N LYS A 190 -3.18 -12.03 -8.35
CA LYS A 190 -2.79 -11.05 -9.38
C LYS A 190 -1.31 -10.73 -9.42
N ALA A 191 -0.62 -10.80 -8.28
CA ALA A 191 0.82 -10.65 -8.25
C ALA A 191 1.52 -11.84 -8.92
N LEU A 192 1.07 -13.08 -8.65
CA LEU A 192 1.62 -14.28 -9.26
C LEU A 192 1.33 -14.36 -10.77
N ASP A 193 0.16 -13.89 -11.19
CA ASP A 193 -0.24 -13.82 -12.59
C ASP A 193 0.44 -12.65 -13.35
N GLY A 194 1.12 -11.74 -12.65
CA GLY A 194 1.75 -10.56 -13.25
C GLY A 194 0.76 -9.50 -13.77
N THR A 195 -0.51 -9.57 -13.35
CA THR A 195 -1.60 -8.69 -13.86
C THR A 195 -2.02 -7.60 -12.87
N LEU A 196 -1.50 -7.65 -11.63
CA LEU A 196 -1.89 -6.75 -10.53
C LEU A 196 -1.88 -5.26 -10.93
N TRP A 197 -0.77 -4.79 -11.50
CA TRP A 197 -0.58 -3.37 -11.81
C TRP A 197 -1.53 -2.86 -12.88
N ASP A 198 -1.81 -3.67 -13.90
CA ASP A 198 -2.71 -3.32 -15.00
C ASP A 198 -4.17 -3.39 -14.56
N ASP A 199 -4.53 -4.40 -13.76
CA ASP A 199 -5.89 -4.57 -13.25
C ASP A 199 -6.31 -3.39 -12.39
N VAL A 200 -5.49 -3.00 -11.41
CA VAL A 200 -5.81 -1.82 -10.59
C VAL A 200 -5.77 -0.53 -11.38
N GLN A 201 -5.06 -0.50 -12.52
CA GLN A 201 -4.97 0.66 -13.39
C GLN A 201 -6.17 0.88 -14.29
N ASN A 202 -6.73 -0.20 -14.80
CA ASN A 202 -7.74 -0.16 -15.85
C ASN A 202 -9.14 -0.50 -15.35
N LYS A 203 -9.27 -1.00 -14.12
CA LYS A 203 -10.55 -1.35 -13.48
C LYS A 203 -10.75 -0.54 -12.20
N HIS A 204 -12.01 -0.48 -11.76
CA HIS A 204 -12.40 0.15 -10.50
C HIS A 204 -12.83 -0.87 -9.45
N GLU A 205 -13.24 -2.06 -9.88
CA GLU A 205 -13.66 -3.15 -9.03
C GLU A 205 -13.52 -4.51 -9.74
N VAL A 206 -13.61 -5.58 -8.95
CA VAL A 206 -13.61 -6.96 -9.46
C VAL A 206 -14.41 -7.86 -8.54
N TRP A 207 -15.13 -8.82 -9.11
CA TRP A 207 -15.81 -9.88 -8.38
C TRP A 207 -14.88 -11.07 -8.22
N LEU A 208 -14.71 -11.52 -6.98
CA LEU A 208 -13.94 -12.73 -6.70
C LEU A 208 -14.69 -13.98 -7.16
N ARG A 209 -13.92 -14.94 -7.66
CA ARG A 209 -14.38 -16.32 -7.67
C ARG A 209 -14.35 -16.83 -6.23
N ASP A 210 -15.23 -17.78 -5.90
CA ASP A 210 -15.18 -18.43 -4.61
C ASP A 210 -13.77 -19.02 -4.39
N PRO A 211 -13.02 -18.56 -3.37
CA PRO A 211 -11.69 -19.07 -3.10
C PRO A 211 -11.71 -20.51 -2.54
N GLY A 212 -12.89 -21.06 -2.24
CA GLY A 212 -13.06 -22.36 -1.61
C GLY A 212 -12.37 -22.38 -0.24
N THR A 213 -11.57 -23.40 0.03
CA THR A 213 -10.69 -23.41 1.20
C THR A 213 -9.43 -22.58 0.89
N LEU A 214 -9.33 -21.37 1.45
CA LEU A 214 -8.06 -20.66 1.53
C LEU A 214 -7.07 -21.53 2.31
N ARG A 215 -5.91 -21.84 1.71
CA ARG A 215 -4.84 -22.62 2.34
C ARG A 215 -3.87 -21.72 3.11
#